data_AF-A0A931E8P2-F1
#
_entry.id   AF-A0A931E8P2-F1
#
_cell.length_a   1.000
_cell.length_b   1.000
_cell.length_c   1.000
_cell.angle_alpha   90.00
_cell.angle_beta   90.00
_cell.angle_gamma   90.00
#
_symmetry.space_group_name_H-M   'P 1'
#
loop_
_entity.id
_entity.type
_entity.pdbx_description
1 polymer ?
#
loop_
_entity_poly.entity_id
_entity_poly.type
_entity_poly.pdbx_seq_one_letter_code
_entity_poly.pdbx_strand_id
1 'polypeptide(L)'
;MKKFIASWYIELFCALLTIACVTGVWMNALQQQVKQKGVTCFSIMQLELPRNEDSLRTILSNVAQQNATALVKQHLYIDFAFMPAVYIGTAFWLLIVGRNSRKINVFFIMLAALQIVPWVFDIIENTTLIKAINDPIHQLSINLQTFKTMVYIKFVIALGGALTAIFTCLRKLFIHRQNVYHVIAFM
;
A
#
# COMPACT_ATOMS: atom_id res chain seq x y z
N MET A 1 17.91 -17.10 24.65
CA MET A 1 17.31 -15.82 24.22
C MET A 1 17.21 -15.59 22.70
N LYS A 2 17.95 -16.28 21.81
CA LYS A 2 17.85 -16.07 20.34
C LYS A 2 16.51 -16.46 19.68
N LYS A 3 15.71 -17.34 20.29
CA LYS A 3 14.38 -17.75 19.76
C LYS A 3 13.28 -16.70 19.99
N PHE A 4 13.35 -15.94 21.08
CA PHE A 4 12.29 -14.98 21.46
C PHE A 4 12.30 -13.72 20.58
N ILE A 5 13.49 -13.21 20.24
CA ILE A 5 13.68 -12.03 19.37
C ILE A 5 13.32 -12.32 17.89
N ALA A 6 13.10 -13.58 17.51
CA ALA A 6 12.68 -13.93 16.14
C ALA A 6 11.14 -13.95 15.96
N SER A 7 10.37 -14.06 17.04
CA SER A 7 8.90 -14.22 16.99
C SER A 7 8.18 -12.92 16.66
N TRP A 8 8.61 -11.81 17.28
CA TRP A 8 7.87 -10.55 17.23
C TRP A 8 7.79 -9.93 15.83
N TYR A 9 8.79 -10.13 14.97
CA TYR A 9 8.73 -9.66 13.58
C TYR A 9 7.58 -10.29 12.79
N ILE A 10 7.36 -11.59 12.98
CA ILE A 10 6.30 -12.35 12.32
C ILE A 10 4.95 -11.94 12.90
N GLU A 11 4.86 -11.82 14.22
CA GLU A 11 3.65 -11.36 14.90
C GLU A 11 3.25 -9.96 14.44
N LEU A 12 4.20 -9.02 14.37
CA LEU A 12 3.96 -7.68 13.84
C LEU A 12 3.55 -7.71 12.37
N PHE A 13 4.22 -8.49 11.53
CA PHE A 13 3.84 -8.65 10.13
C PHE A 13 2.39 -9.16 10.00
N CYS A 14 2.02 -10.19 10.76
CA CYS A 14 0.66 -10.73 10.77
C CYS A 14 -0.37 -9.72 11.30
N ALA A 15 -0.03 -8.96 12.34
CA ALA A 15 -0.89 -7.91 12.86
C ALA A 15 -1.12 -6.80 11.83
N LEU A 16 -0.05 -6.33 11.16
CA LEU A 16 -0.13 -5.30 10.12
C LEU A 16 -0.89 -5.81 8.89
N LEU A 17 -0.66 -7.07 8.48
CA LEU A 17 -1.45 -7.69 7.41
C LEU A 17 -2.93 -7.76 7.77
N THR A 18 -3.25 -8.09 9.02
CA THR A 18 -4.64 -8.10 9.50
C THR A 18 -5.26 -6.70 9.45
N ILE A 19 -4.52 -5.67 9.90
CA ILE A 19 -4.97 -4.28 9.81
C ILE A 19 -5.22 -3.88 8.36
N ALA A 20 -4.28 -4.19 7.44
CA ALA A 20 -4.42 -3.91 6.02
C ALA A 20 -5.65 -4.63 5.41
N CYS A 21 -5.89 -5.90 5.76
CA CYS A 21 -7.06 -6.63 5.27
C CYS A 21 -8.37 -6.02 5.79
N VAL A 22 -8.46 -5.73 7.09
CA VAL A 22 -9.67 -5.16 7.71
C VAL A 22 -9.97 -3.76 7.15
N THR A 23 -8.95 -2.90 7.09
CA THR A 23 -9.10 -1.54 6.55
C THR A 23 -9.39 -1.55 5.05
N GLY A 24 -8.80 -2.47 4.28
CA GLY A 24 -9.11 -2.65 2.85
C GLY A 24 -10.56 -3.08 2.60
N VAL A 25 -11.11 -3.99 3.41
CA VAL A 25 -12.54 -4.34 3.35
C VAL A 25 -13.41 -3.13 3.69
N TRP A 26 -13.04 -2.37 4.70
CA TRP A 26 -13.76 -1.16 5.09
C TRP A 26 -13.75 -0.08 3.99
N MET A 27 -12.60 0.17 3.38
CA MET A 27 -12.47 1.10 2.25
C MET A 27 -13.35 0.67 1.08
N ASN A 28 -13.38 -0.61 0.74
CA ASN A 28 -14.27 -1.14 -0.31
C ASN A 28 -15.75 -0.93 0.04
N ALA A 29 -16.15 -1.14 1.30
CA ALA A 29 -17.51 -0.87 1.76
C ALA A 29 -17.88 0.61 1.65
N LEU A 30 -16.97 1.54 1.99
CA LEU A 30 -17.19 2.98 1.81
C LEU A 30 -17.30 3.37 0.34
N GLN A 31 -16.47 2.77 -0.52
CA GLN A 31 -16.56 2.99 -1.96
C GLN A 31 -17.94 2.58 -2.51
N GLN A 32 -18.50 1.47 -2.02
CA GLN A 32 -19.87 1.06 -2.38
C GLN A 32 -20.92 2.07 -1.90
N GLN A 33 -20.79 2.60 -0.68
CA GLN A 33 -21.71 3.63 -0.18
C GLN A 33 -21.64 4.93 -1.01
N VAL A 34 -20.45 5.33 -1.47
CA VAL A 34 -20.30 6.48 -2.37
C VAL A 34 -21.00 6.22 -3.71
N LYS A 35 -20.88 5.00 -4.26
CA LYS A 35 -21.58 4.61 -5.49
C LYS A 35 -23.11 4.60 -5.31
N GLN A 36 -23.60 4.15 -4.16
CA GLN A 36 -25.04 4.16 -3.83
C GLN A 36 -25.61 5.59 -3.74
N LYS A 37 -24.80 6.59 -3.39
CA LYS A 37 -25.17 8.01 -3.44
C LYS A 37 -25.23 8.60 -4.86
N GLY A 38 -25.04 7.80 -5.91
CA GLY A 38 -25.15 8.25 -7.30
C GLY A 38 -23.85 8.74 -7.93
N VAL A 39 -22.71 8.64 -7.23
CA VAL A 39 -21.39 8.89 -7.84
C VAL A 39 -20.96 7.65 -8.64
N THR A 40 -21.54 7.51 -9.83
CA THR A 40 -21.23 6.39 -10.73
C THR A 40 -19.75 6.43 -11.13
N CYS A 41 -19.09 5.27 -11.08
CA CYS A 41 -17.65 5.08 -11.37
C CYS A 41 -16.66 5.58 -10.32
N PHE A 42 -17.06 6.05 -9.13
CA PHE A 42 -16.10 6.44 -8.09
C PHE A 42 -15.14 5.29 -7.71
N SER A 43 -13.84 5.58 -7.81
CA SER A 43 -12.76 4.74 -7.30
C SER A 43 -11.72 5.62 -6.67
N ILE A 44 -11.20 5.23 -5.50
CA ILE A 44 -10.12 5.98 -4.85
C ILE A 44 -8.91 6.09 -5.80
N MET A 45 -8.60 5.03 -6.53
CA MET A 45 -7.51 5.01 -7.51
C MET A 45 -7.68 6.05 -8.62
N GLN A 46 -8.92 6.42 -8.99
CA GLN A 46 -9.14 7.49 -9.98
C GLN A 46 -8.88 8.89 -9.39
N LEU A 47 -9.02 9.02 -8.06
CA LEU A 47 -8.66 10.21 -7.31
C LEU A 47 -7.14 10.32 -7.13
N GLU A 48 -6.45 9.19 -6.90
CA GLU A 48 -4.98 9.14 -6.77
C GLU A 48 -4.25 9.22 -8.14
N LEU A 49 -4.84 8.66 -9.20
CA LEU A 49 -4.29 8.68 -10.56
C LEU A 49 -5.28 9.29 -11.55
N PRO A 50 -5.59 10.58 -11.44
CA PRO A 50 -6.47 11.26 -12.37
C PRO A 50 -5.84 11.31 -13.77
N ARG A 51 -6.69 11.13 -14.80
CA ARG A 51 -6.26 11.17 -16.20
C ARG A 51 -5.71 12.55 -16.57
N ASN A 52 -6.45 13.60 -16.22
CA ASN A 52 -6.13 15.02 -16.39
C ASN A 52 -6.80 15.85 -15.28
N GLU A 53 -6.51 17.14 -15.21
CA GLU A 53 -7.06 18.05 -14.20
C GLU A 53 -8.59 18.14 -14.29
N ASP A 54 -9.15 18.14 -15.50
CA ASP A 54 -10.60 18.19 -15.71
C ASP A 54 -11.31 16.95 -15.15
N SER A 55 -10.71 15.77 -15.29
CA SER A 55 -11.25 14.53 -14.71
C SER A 55 -11.27 14.62 -13.19
N LEU A 56 -10.21 15.16 -12.58
CA LEU A 56 -10.15 15.35 -11.14
C LEU A 56 -11.24 16.33 -10.67
N ARG A 57 -11.37 17.48 -11.35
CA ARG A 57 -12.42 18.47 -11.05
C ARG A 57 -13.81 17.88 -11.18
N THR A 58 -14.04 17.06 -12.22
CA THR A 58 -15.31 16.38 -12.45
C THR A 58 -15.63 15.39 -11.33
N ILE A 59 -14.63 14.63 -10.85
CA ILE A 59 -14.81 13.71 -9.72
C ILE A 59 -15.16 14.50 -8.46
N LEU A 60 -14.39 15.56 -8.15
CA LEU A 60 -14.61 16.38 -6.96
C LEU A 60 -15.96 17.10 -7.00
N SER A 61 -16.37 17.63 -8.15
CA SER A 61 -17.68 18.28 -8.31
C SER A 61 -18.82 17.29 -8.14
N ASN A 62 -18.71 16.08 -8.71
CA ASN A 62 -19.72 15.02 -8.55
C ASN A 62 -19.83 14.58 -7.09
N VAL A 63 -18.71 14.44 -6.39
CA VAL A 63 -18.68 14.10 -4.95
C VAL A 63 -19.37 15.18 -4.12
N ALA A 64 -19.12 16.46 -4.42
CA ALA A 64 -19.75 17.59 -3.74
C ALA A 64 -21.26 17.65 -4.03
N GLN A 65 -21.66 17.53 -5.31
CA GLN A 65 -23.06 17.57 -5.74
C GLN A 65 -23.91 16.45 -5.11
N GLN A 66 -23.34 15.25 -4.98
CA GLN A 66 -24.03 14.09 -4.42
C GLN A 66 -23.92 13.98 -2.89
N ASN A 67 -23.43 15.03 -2.20
CA ASN A 67 -23.23 15.03 -0.75
C ASN A 67 -22.43 13.81 -0.25
N ALA A 68 -21.44 13.36 -1.04
CA ALA A 68 -20.59 12.21 -0.75
C ALA A 68 -19.25 12.60 -0.11
N THR A 69 -18.98 13.90 0.03
CA THR A 69 -17.73 14.48 0.59
C THR A 69 -17.31 13.85 1.91
N ALA A 70 -18.25 13.62 2.84
CA ALA A 70 -17.95 13.03 4.14
C ALA A 70 -17.46 11.57 4.03
N LEU A 71 -18.06 10.79 3.11
CA LEU A 71 -17.67 9.40 2.88
C LEU A 71 -16.29 9.31 2.22
N VAL A 72 -16.01 10.20 1.26
CA VAL A 72 -14.68 10.27 0.62
C VAL A 72 -13.61 10.68 1.62
N LYS A 73 -13.88 11.66 2.50
CA LYS A 73 -12.97 12.01 3.59
C LYS A 73 -12.73 10.84 4.53
N GLN A 74 -13.78 10.14 4.94
CA GLN A 74 -13.66 8.96 5.80
C GLN A 74 -12.80 7.88 5.13
N HIS A 75 -12.96 7.69 3.82
CA HIS A 75 -12.14 6.77 3.05
C HIS A 75 -10.65 7.17 3.10
N LEU A 76 -10.32 8.45 2.88
CA LEU A 76 -8.94 8.96 2.98
C LEU A 76 -8.38 8.85 4.41
N TYR A 77 -9.22 9.02 5.44
CA TYR A 77 -8.79 8.82 6.83
C TYR A 77 -8.47 7.36 7.15
N ILE A 78 -9.22 6.41 6.58
CA ILE A 78 -8.90 4.98 6.73
C ILE A 78 -7.64 4.62 5.94
N ASP A 79 -7.40 5.30 4.82
CA ASP A 79 -6.19 5.09 4.02
C ASP A 79 -4.91 5.42 4.82
N PHE A 80 -4.94 6.45 5.67
CA PHE A 80 -3.88 6.72 6.64
C PHE A 80 -3.59 5.57 7.61
N ALA A 81 -4.50 4.62 7.82
CA ALA A 81 -4.26 3.41 8.62
C ALA A 81 -3.89 2.21 7.74
N PHE A 82 -4.50 2.08 6.57
CA PHE A 82 -4.23 1.02 5.60
C PHE A 82 -2.79 1.09 5.06
N MET A 83 -2.37 2.27 4.61
CA MET A 83 -1.10 2.46 3.91
C MET A 83 0.13 2.21 4.79
N PRO A 84 0.23 2.70 6.04
CA PRO A 84 1.31 2.29 6.93
C PRO A 84 1.30 0.79 7.20
N ALA A 85 0.13 0.17 7.33
CA ALA A 85 0.04 -1.28 7.52
C ALA A 85 0.63 -2.05 6.32
N VAL A 86 0.41 -1.55 5.09
CA VAL A 86 1.01 -2.11 3.88
C VAL A 86 2.52 -1.85 3.81
N TYR A 87 2.99 -0.61 3.97
CA TYR A 87 4.40 -0.27 3.80
C TYR A 87 5.28 -0.85 4.93
N ILE A 88 4.85 -0.67 6.18
CA ILE A 88 5.55 -1.22 7.35
C ILE A 88 5.44 -2.75 7.35
N GLY A 89 4.28 -3.31 6.97
CA GLY A 89 4.13 -4.75 6.78
C GLY A 89 5.10 -5.30 5.74
N THR A 90 5.22 -4.63 4.59
CA THR A 90 6.18 -5.00 3.54
C THR A 90 7.63 -4.88 4.04
N ALA A 91 7.96 -3.83 4.79
CA ALA A 91 9.29 -3.67 5.40
C ALA A 91 9.61 -4.84 6.35
N PHE A 92 8.69 -5.21 7.24
CA PHE A 92 8.88 -6.35 8.13
C PHE A 92 9.01 -7.66 7.37
N TRP A 93 8.21 -7.86 6.31
CA TRP A 93 8.33 -9.04 5.48
C TRP A 93 9.71 -9.15 4.82
N LEU A 94 10.21 -8.05 4.27
CA LEU A 94 11.56 -7.97 3.71
C LEU A 94 12.62 -8.32 4.75
N LEU A 95 12.50 -7.83 5.99
CA LEU A 95 13.43 -8.16 7.08
C LEU A 95 13.39 -9.64 7.46
N ILE A 96 12.20 -10.26 7.52
CA ILE A 96 12.02 -11.69 7.78
C ILE A 96 12.70 -12.52 6.68
N VAL A 97 12.48 -12.16 5.41
CA VAL A 97 13.07 -12.86 4.25
C VAL A 97 14.58 -12.67 4.19
N GLY A 98 15.06 -11.45 4.45
CA GLY A 98 16.47 -11.09 4.47
C GLY A 98 17.26 -11.83 5.54
N ARG A 99 16.71 -11.95 6.75
CA ARG A 99 17.33 -12.69 7.86
C ARG A 99 17.55 -14.17 7.53
N ASN A 100 16.62 -14.77 6.79
CA ASN A 100 16.75 -16.14 6.32
C ASN A 100 17.74 -16.27 5.14
N SER A 101 18.28 -15.18 4.61
CA SER A 101 19.11 -15.11 3.40
C SER A 101 20.43 -14.37 3.66
N ARG A 102 21.37 -14.99 4.40
CA ARG A 102 22.62 -14.33 4.87
C ARG A 102 23.38 -13.52 3.81
N LYS A 103 23.45 -14.00 2.55
CA LYS A 103 24.21 -13.35 1.47
C LYS A 103 23.59 -12.05 0.94
N ILE A 104 22.27 -11.88 1.08
CA ILE A 104 21.52 -10.75 0.51
C ILE A 104 20.76 -9.96 1.58
N ASN A 105 21.07 -10.18 2.86
CA ASN A 105 20.38 -9.55 3.98
C ASN A 105 20.47 -8.01 3.94
N VAL A 106 21.64 -7.46 3.60
CA VAL A 106 21.84 -6.00 3.49
C VAL A 106 20.91 -5.39 2.43
N PHE A 107 20.74 -6.06 1.29
CA PHE A 107 19.82 -5.63 0.24
C PHE A 107 18.37 -5.57 0.74
N PHE A 108 17.92 -6.59 1.49
CA PHE A 108 16.58 -6.58 2.10
C PHE A 108 16.39 -5.49 3.14
N ILE A 109 17.42 -5.20 3.95
CA ILE A 109 17.39 -4.09 4.92
C ILE A 109 17.26 -2.75 4.19
N MET A 110 18.01 -2.54 3.11
CA MET A 110 17.89 -1.34 2.29
C MET A 110 16.51 -1.19 1.67
N LEU A 111 15.95 -2.26 1.10
CA LEU A 111 14.58 -2.24 0.55
C LEU A 111 13.52 -1.99 1.62
N ALA A 112 13.71 -2.54 2.83
CA ALA A 112 12.81 -2.30 3.95
C ALA A 112 12.85 -0.84 4.40
N ALA A 113 14.04 -0.25 4.53
CA ALA A 113 14.20 1.18 4.83
C ALA A 113 13.60 2.05 3.72
N LEU A 114 13.72 1.63 2.46
CA LEU A 114 13.14 2.34 1.32
C LEU A 114 11.61 2.41 1.38
N GLN A 115 10.92 1.53 2.12
CA GLN A 115 9.46 1.60 2.33
C GLN A 115 9.01 2.82 3.14
N ILE A 116 9.92 3.56 3.78
CA ILE A 116 9.59 4.84 4.43
C ILE A 116 9.24 5.91 3.38
N VAL A 117 9.88 5.89 2.21
CA VAL A 117 9.63 6.85 1.13
C VAL A 117 8.17 6.80 0.61
N PRO A 118 7.62 5.65 0.19
CA PRO A 118 6.23 5.57 -0.26
C PRO A 118 5.25 5.96 0.85
N TRP A 119 5.56 5.66 2.12
CA TRP A 119 4.73 6.09 3.24
C TRP A 119 4.66 7.61 3.40
N VAL A 120 5.80 8.31 3.26
CA VAL A 120 5.81 9.79 3.30
C VAL A 120 5.02 10.37 2.12
N PHE A 121 5.18 9.81 0.92
CA PHE A 121 4.41 10.25 -0.26
C PHE A 121 2.92 10.05 -0.07
N ASP A 122 2.51 8.96 0.56
CA ASP A 122 1.13 8.67 0.88
C ASP A 122 0.52 9.71 1.84
N ILE A 123 1.26 10.12 2.88
CA ILE A 123 0.82 11.18 3.81
C ILE A 123 0.60 12.50 3.07
N ILE A 124 1.55 12.88 2.20
CA ILE A 124 1.49 14.13 1.43
C ILE A 124 0.29 14.10 0.48
N GLU A 125 0.10 12.99 -0.21
CA GLU A 125 -0.96 12.78 -1.17
C GLU A 125 -2.35 12.80 -0.50
N ASN A 126 -2.56 12.00 0.54
CA ASN A 126 -3.82 11.97 1.29
C ASN A 126 -4.17 13.35 1.88
N THR A 127 -3.17 14.07 2.42
CA THR A 127 -3.37 15.45 2.90
C THR A 127 -3.76 16.42 1.78
N THR A 128 -3.15 16.27 0.61
CA THR A 128 -3.45 17.09 -0.57
C THR A 128 -4.88 16.83 -1.06
N LEU A 129 -5.30 15.57 -1.11
CA LEU A 129 -6.66 15.20 -1.51
C LEU A 129 -7.71 15.69 -0.53
N ILE A 130 -7.47 15.57 0.78
CA ILE A 130 -8.40 16.11 1.80
C ILE A 130 -8.57 17.62 1.63
N LYS A 131 -7.48 18.36 1.37
CA LYS A 131 -7.54 19.80 1.09
C LYS A 131 -8.35 20.10 -0.16
N ALA A 132 -8.11 19.36 -1.25
CA ALA A 132 -8.84 19.52 -2.51
C ALA A 132 -10.34 19.20 -2.38
N ILE A 133 -10.72 18.29 -1.49
CA ILE A 133 -12.12 17.97 -1.19
C ILE A 133 -12.78 19.06 -0.32
N ASN A 134 -12.03 19.69 0.58
CA ASN A 134 -12.53 20.80 1.41
C ASN A 134 -12.73 22.08 0.61
N ASP A 135 -11.87 22.33 -0.37
CA ASP A 135 -11.93 23.50 -1.23
C ASP A 135 -11.78 23.09 -2.70
N PRO A 136 -12.90 22.73 -3.36
CA PRO A 136 -12.89 22.31 -4.76
C PRO A 136 -12.47 23.44 -5.71
N ILE A 137 -12.52 24.71 -5.27
CA ILE A 137 -12.20 25.88 -6.08
C ILE A 137 -10.67 26.05 -6.21
N HIS A 138 -9.90 25.70 -5.18
CA HIS A 138 -8.45 25.87 -5.15
C HIS A 138 -7.59 24.73 -5.71
N GLN A 139 -8.19 23.70 -6.32
CA GLN A 139 -7.49 22.60 -7.00
C GLN A 139 -6.43 21.90 -6.13
N LEU A 140 -5.70 20.93 -6.69
CA LEU A 140 -4.57 20.31 -5.99
C LEU A 140 -3.57 21.40 -5.58
N SER A 141 -3.12 21.39 -4.33
CA SER A 141 -2.08 22.33 -3.84
C SER A 141 -0.71 22.12 -4.48
N ILE A 142 -0.57 21.10 -5.34
CA ILE A 142 0.64 20.73 -6.06
C ILE A 142 0.31 20.43 -7.51
N ASN A 143 1.29 20.64 -8.39
CA ASN A 143 1.15 20.35 -9.82
C ASN A 143 0.71 18.89 -10.05
N LEU A 144 -0.26 18.66 -10.93
CA LEU A 144 -0.79 17.33 -11.24
C LEU A 144 0.30 16.34 -11.67
N GLN A 145 1.29 16.78 -12.44
CA GLN A 145 2.39 15.93 -12.88
C GLN A 145 3.24 15.47 -11.69
N THR A 146 3.52 16.37 -10.74
CA THR A 146 4.24 16.05 -9.50
C THR A 146 3.43 15.07 -8.66
N PHE A 147 2.13 15.32 -8.50
CA PHE A 147 1.19 14.43 -7.80
C PHE A 147 1.24 13.02 -8.36
N LYS A 148 1.04 12.87 -9.69
CA LYS A 148 1.07 11.57 -10.36
C LYS A 148 2.43 10.89 -10.24
N THR A 149 3.53 11.65 -10.36
CA THR A 149 4.89 11.09 -10.23
C THR A 149 5.12 10.53 -8.84
N MET A 150 4.70 11.22 -7.78
CA MET A 150 4.78 10.69 -6.41
C MET A 150 3.96 9.41 -6.26
N VAL A 151 2.74 9.39 -6.79
CA VAL A 151 1.86 8.21 -6.76
C VAL A 151 2.50 7.02 -7.51
N TYR A 152 3.09 7.24 -8.68
CA TYR A 152 3.81 6.18 -9.39
C TYR A 152 5.01 5.66 -8.60
N ILE A 153 5.83 6.57 -8.05
CA ILE A 153 7.01 6.16 -7.28
C ILE A 153 6.60 5.36 -6.05
N LYS A 154 5.52 5.75 -5.34
CA LYS A 154 5.08 4.99 -4.15
C LYS A 154 4.70 3.55 -4.51
N PHE A 155 3.93 3.37 -5.60
CA PHE A 155 3.52 2.05 -6.06
C PHE A 155 4.70 1.20 -6.54
N VAL A 156 5.64 1.76 -7.30
CA VAL A 156 6.81 1.03 -7.80
C VAL A 156 7.67 0.52 -6.64
N ILE A 157 7.94 1.36 -5.62
CA ILE A 157 8.75 0.96 -4.47
C ILE A 157 8.04 -0.12 -3.64
N ALA A 158 6.75 0.06 -3.37
CA ALA A 158 5.97 -0.85 -2.54
C ALA A 158 5.80 -2.22 -3.21
N LEU A 159 5.33 -2.24 -4.46
CA LEU A 159 5.16 -3.47 -5.23
C LEU A 159 6.50 -4.15 -5.51
N GLY A 160 7.54 -3.37 -5.83
CA GLY A 160 8.89 -3.90 -6.03
C GLY A 160 9.42 -4.63 -4.79
N GLY A 161 9.22 -4.05 -3.61
CA GLY A 161 9.56 -4.68 -2.32
C GLY A 161 8.80 -5.99 -2.10
N ALA A 162 7.47 -5.94 -2.21
CA ALA A 162 6.62 -7.11 -2.01
C ALA A 162 6.95 -8.25 -2.99
N LEU A 163 7.09 -7.96 -4.28
CA LEU A 163 7.43 -8.95 -5.31
C LEU A 163 8.81 -9.57 -5.09
N THR A 164 9.79 -8.78 -4.64
CA THR A 164 11.13 -9.27 -4.32
C THR A 164 11.10 -10.26 -3.15
N ALA A 165 10.30 -9.98 -2.12
CA ALA A 165 10.08 -10.89 -1.00
C ALA A 165 9.41 -12.19 -1.46
N ILE A 166 8.34 -12.10 -2.26
CA ILE A 166 7.62 -13.24 -2.83
C ILE A 166 8.56 -14.14 -3.63
N PHE A 167 9.28 -13.55 -4.60
CA PHE A 167 10.17 -14.30 -5.49
C PHE A 167 11.26 -15.04 -4.70
N THR A 168 11.79 -14.40 -3.65
CA THR A 168 12.82 -15.01 -2.80
C THR A 168 12.26 -16.17 -1.97
N CYS A 169 11.04 -16.04 -1.44
CA CYS A 169 10.33 -17.12 -0.76
C CYS A 169 10.06 -18.31 -1.70
N LEU A 170 9.52 -18.05 -2.89
CA LEU A 170 9.22 -19.08 -3.89
C LEU A 170 10.49 -19.82 -4.32
N ARG A 171 11.57 -19.09 -4.62
CA ARG A 171 12.86 -19.69 -4.96
C ARG A 171 13.38 -20.62 -3.87
N LYS A 172 13.27 -20.24 -2.59
CA LYS A 172 13.67 -21.10 -1.47
C LYS A 172 12.80 -22.35 -1.34
N LEU A 173 11.49 -22.20 -1.49
CA LEU A 173 10.57 -23.33 -1.45
C LEU A 173 10.88 -24.34 -2.56
N PHE A 174 11.20 -23.87 -3.76
CA PHE A 174 11.57 -24.73 -4.89
C PHE A 174 12.87 -25.49 -4.64
N ILE A 175 13.93 -24.81 -4.20
CA ILE A 175 15.22 -25.44 -3.87
C ILE A 175 15.06 -26.46 -2.74
N HIS A 176 14.29 -26.13 -1.70
CA HIS A 176 14.05 -27.04 -0.59
C HIS A 176 13.33 -28.32 -1.06
N ARG A 177 12.31 -28.20 -1.92
CA ARG A 177 11.63 -29.36 -2.50
C ARG A 177 12.57 -30.24 -3.31
N GLN A 178 13.43 -29.67 -4.16
CA GLN A 178 14.40 -30.45 -4.94
C GLN A 178 15.34 -31.27 -4.04
N ASN A 179 15.84 -30.67 -2.95
CA ASN A 179 16.72 -31.37 -2.03
C ASN A 179 16.01 -32.54 -1.31
N VAL A 180 14.74 -32.39 -0.96
CA VAL A 180 13.95 -33.47 -0.34
C VAL A 180 13.75 -34.64 -1.31
N TYR A 181 13.44 -34.36 -2.58
CA TYR A 181 13.30 -35.43 -3.58
C TYR A 181 14.61 -36.16 -3.85
N HIS A 182 15.75 -35.47 -3.84
CA HIS A 182 17.05 -36.13 -3.96
C HIS A 182 17.32 -37.06 -2.78
N VAL A 183 17.04 -36.66 -1.54
CA VAL A 183 17.26 -37.53 -0.36
C VAL A 183 16.38 -38.77 -0.41
N ILE A 184 15.12 -38.66 -0.84
CA ILE A 184 14.20 -39.81 -0.98
C ILE A 184 14.63 -40.74 -2.12
N ALA A 185 15.15 -40.20 -3.23
CA ALA A 185 15.60 -41.02 -4.36
C ALA A 185 16.91 -41.82 -4.10
N PHE A 186 17.64 -41.50 -3.02
CA PHE A 186 18.86 -42.19 -2.61
C PHE A 186 18.66 -43.12 -1.40
N MET A 187 17.44 -43.23 -0.85
CA MET A 187 17.04 -44.19 0.19
C MET A 187 16.31 -45.38 -0.43
#